data_AF-U5BPN7-F1
#
_entry.id   AF-U5BPN7-F1
#
_cell.length_a   1.000
_cell.length_b   1.000
_cell.length_c   1.000
_cell.angle_alpha   90.00
_cell.angle_beta   90.00
_cell.angle_gamma   90.00
#
_symmetry.space_group_name_H-M   'P 1'
#
loop_
_entity.id
_entity.type
_entity.pdbx_description
1 polymer ?
#
loop_
_entity_poly.entity_id
_entity_poly.type
_entity_poly.pdbx_seq_one_letter_code
_entity_poly.pdbx_strand_id
1 'polypeptide(L)'
;MEMDITCTFGAYKIIQTIKNKDELLILSEWGSLNRLFESSRIFLINKKRALFGVYLCKQECAQKIIDLMENIDYKDWDQLKPDSRHFSGSFIA
;
A
#
# COMPACT_ATOMS: atom_id res chain seq x y z
N MET A 1 12.38 9.00 8.61
CA MET A 1 11.82 7.63 8.67
C MET A 1 11.20 7.34 7.31
N GLU A 2 11.41 6.14 6.79
CA GLU A 2 10.93 5.70 5.48
C GLU A 2 10.26 4.33 5.66
N MET A 3 9.13 4.12 4.98
CA MET A 3 8.36 2.87 5.01
C MET A 3 7.85 2.57 3.60
N ASP A 4 8.01 1.32 3.17
CA ASP A 4 7.46 0.83 1.91
C ASP A 4 6.29 -0.13 2.18
N ILE A 5 5.18 0.06 1.47
CA ILE A 5 3.98 -0.77 1.54
C ILE A 5 3.68 -1.30 0.15
N THR A 6 3.53 -2.62 0.01
CA THR A 6 3.06 -3.22 -1.24
C THR A 6 1.79 -4.00 -0.97
N CYS A 7 0.75 -3.77 -1.77
CA CYS A 7 -0.52 -4.47 -1.69
C CYS A 7 -1.12 -4.66 -3.09
N THR A 8 -2.29 -5.31 -3.16
CA THR A 8 -3.06 -5.53 -4.41
C THR A 8 -3.40 -4.23 -5.14
N PHE A 9 -3.43 -3.10 -4.44
CA PHE A 9 -3.72 -1.78 -5.01
C PHE A 9 -2.48 -1.02 -5.51
N GLY A 10 -1.27 -1.49 -5.23
CA GLY A 10 -0.01 -0.91 -5.70
C GLY A 10 1.11 -0.94 -4.67
N ALA A 11 2.23 -0.30 -5.04
CA ALA A 11 3.38 -0.09 -4.17
C ALA A 11 3.49 1.39 -3.78
N TYR A 12 3.59 1.66 -2.48
CA TYR A 12 3.61 3.00 -1.90
C TYR A 12 4.88 3.16 -1.06
N LYS A 13 5.54 4.29 -1.23
CA LYS A 13 6.68 4.68 -0.41
C LYS A 13 6.30 5.90 0.41
N ILE A 14 6.40 5.78 1.73
CA ILE A 14 6.01 6.81 2.69
C ILE A 14 7.28 7.40 3.30
N ILE A 15 7.44 8.71 3.14
CA ILE A 15 8.60 9.46 3.62
C ILE A 15 8.11 10.53 4.59
N GLN A 16 8.64 10.51 5.81
CA GLN A 16 8.41 11.60 6.76
C GLN A 16 9.29 12.79 6.42
N THR A 17 8.71 14.00 6.37
CA THR A 17 9.51 15.19 6.11
C THR A 17 10.36 15.57 7.33
N ILE A 18 11.53 16.16 7.08
CA ILE A 18 12.43 16.62 8.14
C ILE A 18 11.89 17.89 8.81
N LYS A 19 11.22 18.75 8.02
CA LYS A 19 10.73 20.06 8.46
C LYS A 19 9.49 19.95 9.34
N ASN A 20 8.57 19.05 9.01
CA ASN A 20 7.35 18.82 9.78
C ASN A 20 7.20 17.32 10.07
N LYS A 21 7.38 16.95 11.34
CA LYS A 21 7.27 15.55 11.79
C LYS A 21 5.88 14.98 11.64
N ASP A 22 4.84 15.79 11.43
CA ASP A 22 3.48 15.33 11.17
C ASP A 22 3.19 15.17 9.67
N GLU A 23 3.99 15.79 8.80
CA GLU A 23 3.82 15.74 7.36
C GLU A 23 4.52 14.53 6.76
N LEU A 24 3.78 13.80 5.94
CA LEU A 24 4.23 12.64 5.20
C LEU A 24 4.08 12.92 3.69
N LEU A 25 5.05 12.42 2.93
CA LEU A 25 5.03 12.35 1.48
C LEU A 25 4.82 10.89 1.09
N ILE A 26 3.70 10.60 0.43
CA ILE A 26 3.47 9.29 -0.16
C ILE A 26 3.82 9.35 -1.64
N LEU A 27 4.60 8.37 -2.10
CA LEU A 27 5.04 8.21 -3.47
C LEU A 27 4.48 6.93 -4.06
N SER A 28 3.97 7.00 -5.28
CA SER A 28 3.55 5.82 -6.06
C SER A 28 3.34 6.20 -7.53
N GLU A 29 2.89 5.24 -8.33
CA GLU A 29 2.39 5.48 -9.66
C GLU A 29 1.03 6.21 -9.62
N TRP A 30 0.69 6.90 -10.70
CA TRP A 30 -0.56 7.67 -10.79
C TRP A 30 -1.80 6.83 -10.46
N GLY A 31 -1.90 5.63 -11.04
CA GLY A 31 -3.06 4.76 -10.88
C GLY A 31 -3.31 4.36 -9.43
N SER A 32 -2.25 4.13 -8.66
CA SER A 32 -2.31 3.76 -7.25
C SER A 32 -2.71 4.95 -6.38
N LEU A 33 -2.11 6.14 -6.60
CA LEU A 33 -2.49 7.33 -5.83
C LEU A 33 -3.93 7.79 -6.15
N ASN A 34 -4.32 7.79 -7.42
CA ASN A 34 -5.64 8.27 -7.86
C ASN A 34 -6.80 7.37 -7.41
N ARG A 35 -6.51 6.16 -6.91
CA ARG A 35 -7.50 5.29 -6.25
C ARG A 35 -7.80 5.71 -4.81
N LEU A 36 -6.83 6.32 -4.14
CA LEU A 36 -6.89 6.63 -2.70
C LEU A 36 -7.10 8.12 -2.41
N PHE A 37 -6.63 8.97 -3.32
CA PHE A 37 -6.57 10.41 -3.18
C PHE A 37 -7.22 11.08 -4.40
N GLU A 38 -7.77 12.27 -4.17
CA GLU A 38 -8.27 13.10 -5.26
C GLU A 38 -7.14 13.52 -6.20
N SER A 39 -7.41 13.47 -7.51
CA SER A 39 -6.46 13.85 -8.57
C SER A 39 -5.88 15.26 -8.40
N SER A 40 -6.64 16.18 -7.80
CA SER A 40 -6.24 17.56 -7.50
C SER A 40 -5.06 17.66 -6.53
N ARG A 41 -4.84 16.64 -5.69
CA ARG A 41 -3.78 16.62 -4.66
C ARG A 41 -2.51 15.91 -5.14
N ILE A 42 -2.59 15.19 -6.25
CA ILE A 42 -1.50 14.37 -6.77
C ILE A 42 -0.63 15.22 -7.69
N PHE A 43 0.67 15.23 -7.42
CA PHE A 43 1.64 15.96 -8.24
C PHE A 43 2.71 15.04 -8.80
N LEU A 44 3.23 15.39 -9.98
CA LEU A 44 4.30 14.66 -10.64
C LEU A 44 5.64 14.99 -9.98
N ILE A 45 6.35 13.97 -9.52
CA ILE A 45 7.67 14.10 -8.89
C ILE A 45 8.78 13.78 -9.88
N ASN A 46 8.59 12.76 -10.71
CA ASN A 46 9.57 12.40 -11.72
C ASN A 46 8.89 11.91 -13.00
N LYS A 47 8.97 12.74 -14.06
CA LYS A 47 8.40 12.43 -15.37
C LYS A 47 9.02 11.19 -16.02
N LYS A 48 10.33 10.97 -15.87
CA LYS A 48 11.03 9.83 -16.50
C LYS A 48 10.62 8.49 -15.89
N ARG A 49 10.26 8.50 -14.60
CA ARG A 49 9.87 7.30 -13.84
C ARG A 49 8.36 7.19 -13.63
N ALA A 50 7.56 8.08 -14.21
CA ALA A 50 6.13 8.21 -13.94
C ALA A 50 5.82 8.16 -12.42
N LEU A 51 6.65 8.84 -11.62
CA LEU A 51 6.53 8.84 -10.17
C LEU A 51 5.76 10.08 -9.72
N PHE A 52 4.75 9.85 -8.90
CA PHE A 52 3.86 10.87 -8.37
C PHE A 52 3.92 10.88 -6.85
N GLY A 53 3.43 11.95 -6.24
CA GLY A 53 3.25 11.98 -4.81
C GLY A 53 2.12 12.86 -4.33
N VAL A 54 1.84 12.72 -3.04
CA VAL A 54 0.81 13.45 -2.31
C VAL A 54 1.31 13.74 -0.89
N TYR A 55 0.98 14.92 -0.37
CA TYR A 55 1.24 15.29 1.02
C TYR A 55 0.02 15.08 1.89
N LEU A 56 0.24 14.59 3.10
CA LEU A 56 -0.79 14.36 4.11
C LEU A 56 -0.19 14.38 5.52
N CYS A 57 -1.06 14.57 6.52
CA CYS A 57 -0.68 14.39 7.91
C CYS A 57 -0.69 12.92 8.32
N LYS A 58 -0.06 12.59 9.45
CA LYS A 58 -0.05 11.21 9.99
C LYS A 58 -1.44 10.64 10.23
N GLN A 59 -2.37 11.47 10.71
CA GLN A 59 -3.73 11.04 10.99
C GLN A 59 -4.45 10.63 9.71
N GLU A 60 -4.38 11.45 8.67
CA GLU A 60 -4.94 11.12 7.36
C GLU A 60 -4.28 9.86 6.78
N CYS A 61 -2.97 9.69 6.96
CA CYS A 61 -2.26 8.51 6.48
C CYS A 61 -2.73 7.24 7.18
N ALA A 62 -2.94 7.29 8.49
CA ALA A 62 -3.45 6.16 9.25
C ALA A 62 -4.85 5.76 8.77
N GLN A 63 -5.74 6.74 8.54
CA GLN A 63 -7.06 6.50 7.98
C GLN A 63 -6.98 5.85 6.59
N LYS A 64 -6.13 6.35 5.70
CA LYS A 64 -5.98 5.78 4.36
C LYS A 64 -5.43 4.36 4.35
N ILE A 65 -4.55 4.02 5.30
CA ILE A 65 -4.06 2.65 5.47
C ILE A 65 -5.17 1.74 6.00
N ILE A 66 -6.01 2.22 6.92
CA ILE A 66 -7.18 1.48 7.40
C ILE A 66 -8.15 1.24 6.25
N ASP A 67 -8.50 2.28 5.48
CA ASP A 67 -9.36 2.16 4.30
C ASP A 67 -8.78 1.13 3.31
N LEU A 68 -7.46 1.16 3.06
CA LEU A 68 -6.77 0.18 2.23
C LEU A 68 -6.93 -1.24 2.76
N MET A 69 -6.80 -1.44 4.07
CA MET A 69 -6.93 -2.75 4.73
C MET A 69 -8.37 -3.27 4.71
N GLU A 70 -9.36 -2.41 4.93
CA GLU A 70 -10.78 -2.79 4.87
C GLU A 70 -11.22 -3.20 3.46
N ASN A 71 -10.60 -2.61 2.43
CA ASN A 71 -10.84 -2.97 1.04
C ASN A 71 -10.09 -4.23 0.58
N ILE A 72 -9.23 -4.83 1.41
CA ILE A 72 -8.68 -6.16 1.12
C ILE A 72 -9.84 -7.15 1.28
N ASP A 73 -10.40 -7.57 0.15
CA ASP A 73 -11.49 -8.55 0.13
C ASP A 73 -10.95 -9.87 0.71
N TYR A 74 -11.39 -10.21 1.91
CA TYR A 74 -11.05 -11.48 2.56
C TYR A 74 -11.46 -12.69 1.71
N LYS A 75 -12.29 -12.53 0.68
CA LYS A 75 -12.59 -13.55 -0.32
C LYS A 75 -11.38 -14.01 -1.13
N ASP A 76 -10.32 -13.19 -1.26
CA ASP A 76 -9.07 -13.64 -1.88
C ASP A 76 -8.31 -14.65 -0.99
N TRP A 77 -8.61 -14.70 0.31
CA TRP A 77 -8.04 -15.69 1.22
C TRP A 77 -8.68 -17.07 1.08
N ASP A 78 -9.95 -17.16 0.67
CA ASP A 78 -10.60 -18.44 0.35
C ASP A 78 -9.99 -19.12 -0.90
N GLN A 79 -9.28 -18.36 -1.73
CA GLN A 79 -8.52 -18.87 -2.88
C GLN A 79 -7.11 -19.35 -2.51
N LEU A 80 -6.60 -18.97 -1.33
CA LEU A 80 -5.42 -19.58 -0.71
C LEU A 80 -5.81 -20.95 -0.14
N LYS A 81 -6.25 -21.87 -0.99
CA LYS A 81 -6.33 -23.27 -0.59
C LYS A 81 -4.92 -23.70 -0.19
N PRO A 82 -4.71 -24.26 1.02
CA PRO A 82 -3.42 -24.83 1.38
C PRO A 82 -3.07 -25.84 0.30
N ASP A 83 -1.91 -25.64 -0.32
CA ASP A 83 -1.43 -26.48 -1.41
C ASP A 83 -1.37 -27.91 -0.87
N SER A 84 -2.35 -28.75 -1.25
CA SER A 84 -2.54 -30.10 -0.72
C SER A 84 -1.47 -31.09 -1.21
N ARG A 85 -0.35 -30.58 -1.74
CA ARG A 85 0.69 -31.37 -2.40
C ARG A 85 1.92 -31.66 -1.54
N HIS A 86 1.90 -31.34 -0.24
CA HIS A 86 2.99 -31.71 0.69
C HIS A 86 2.48 -32.32 2.00
N PHE A 87 1.46 -33.18 1.94
CA PHE A 87 1.27 -34.23 2.95
C PHE A 87 1.49 -35.59 2.31
N SER A 88 2.75 -35.90 1.97
CA SER A 88 3.16 -37.30 1.89
C SER A 88 3.15 -37.88 3.30
N GLY A 89 2.45 -39.02 3.46
CA GLY A 89 2.30 -39.77 4.72
C GLY A 89 3.63 -40.06 5.42
N SER A 90 3.65 -40.48 6.68
CA SER A 90 2.75 -41.41 7.37
C SER A 90 2.84 -41.18 8.88
N PHE A 91 1.70 -41.12 9.57
CA PHE A 91 1.69 -41.43 11.01
C PHE A 91 1.59 -42.95 11.14
N ILE A 92 2.64 -43.57 11.65
CA ILE A 92 2.61 -44.94 12.13
C ILE A 92 1.96 -44.91 13.51
N ALA A 93 1.03 -45.85 13.72
CA ALA A 93 0.25 -46.10 14.92
C ALA A 93 1.12 -46.39 16.16
#